data_AF-A0A820E1G9-F1
#
_entry.id   AF-A0A820E1G9-F1
#
_cell.length_a   1.000
_cell.length_b   1.000
_cell.length_c   1.000
_cell.angle_alpha   90.00
_cell.angle_beta   90.00
_cell.angle_gamma   90.00
#
_symmetry.space_group_name_H-M   'P 1'
#
loop_
_entity.id
_entity.type
_entity.pdbx_description
1 polymer ?
#
loop_
_entity_poly.entity_id
_entity_poly.type
_entity_poly.pdbx_seq_one_letter_code
_entity_poly.pdbx_strand_id
1 'polypeptide(L)'
;SSNCVVDQRLTIKITDYGLENLRLTTLNTNSYVQSAEAYKRVYYAPELISIHELKLTPSIDIYSFGIILNEIATRSEPFGDDDIESIMKIDYRPKIALMTHDVNNETEEDFCPLPSSYTRLIKRCIMENPFDRPTCKDIQKSLKKMCPLQMSPIDLIFKKMSIYQTSLEQAVQLRTYELEQEKHKSENLLYSMLPKIVAEQLRIGQIVTAEYYDTCTIYFSDIVGFTNIASRCKPIDVVEFLNRVYTTFDTIIDRYDVYKVETIGDAYMVVSGVPKKNGNEHAYQIATMALELIRQTASHCLIPYS
;
A
#
# COMPACT_ATOMS: atom_id res chain seq x y z
N SER A 1 11.95 28.59 5.37
CA SER A 1 12.15 30.00 5.76
C SER A 1 11.76 30.22 7.22
N SER A 2 12.68 30.73 8.05
CA SER A 2 12.46 30.97 9.50
C SER A 2 11.65 32.23 9.82
N ASN A 3 11.53 33.15 8.87
CA ASN A 3 10.96 34.48 9.12
C ASN A 3 9.48 34.57 8.72
N CYS A 4 8.91 33.52 8.13
CA CYS A 4 7.50 33.41 7.79
C CYS A 4 6.80 32.48 8.79
N VAL A 5 5.88 33.01 9.58
CA VAL A 5 5.08 32.24 10.54
C VAL A 5 3.63 32.20 10.11
N VAL A 6 2.91 31.15 10.51
CA VAL A 6 1.50 30.93 10.16
C VAL A 6 0.65 30.96 11.42
N ASP A 7 -0.44 31.71 11.43
CA ASP A 7 -1.37 31.74 12.56
C ASP A 7 -2.48 30.67 12.46
N GLN A 8 -3.34 30.60 13.49
CA GLN A 8 -4.46 29.64 13.56
C GLN A 8 -5.46 29.74 12.39
N ARG A 9 -5.47 30.87 11.67
CA ARG A 9 -6.33 31.09 10.50
C ARG A 9 -5.59 30.84 9.19
N LEU A 10 -4.44 30.17 9.24
CA LEU A 10 -3.57 29.91 8.10
C LEU A 10 -3.12 31.18 7.37
N THR A 11 -3.03 32.30 8.10
CA THR A 11 -2.52 33.56 7.56
C THR A 11 -1.02 33.65 7.79
N ILE A 12 -0.26 33.95 6.74
CA ILE A 12 1.18 34.14 6.81
C ILE A 12 1.49 35.52 7.41
N LYS A 13 2.42 35.56 8.38
CA LYS A 13 2.97 36.78 8.98
C LYS A 13 4.49 36.76 8.86
N ILE A 14 5.07 37.93 8.63
CA ILE A 14 6.52 38.11 8.56
C ILE A 14 7.01 38.55 9.94
N THR A 15 8.12 37.97 10.38
CA THR A 15 8.77 38.24 11.67
C THR A 15 10.23 38.59 11.44
N ASP A 16 10.90 39.07 12.50
CA ASP A 16 12.36 39.26 12.50
C ASP A 16 12.88 40.25 11.42
N TYR A 17 12.09 41.31 11.14
CA TYR A 17 12.47 42.41 10.24
C TYR A 17 12.94 43.64 11.03
N GLY A 18 13.92 44.38 10.50
CA GLY A 18 14.34 45.70 11.04
C GLY A 18 15.33 45.68 12.23
N LEU A 19 15.97 44.55 12.54
CA LEU A 19 16.89 44.40 13.69
C LEU A 19 18.38 44.39 13.30
N GLU A 20 18.74 44.92 12.13
CA GLU A 20 20.08 44.81 11.54
C GLU A 20 21.18 45.39 12.45
N ASN A 21 20.93 46.56 13.07
CA ASN A 21 21.86 47.20 13.99
C ASN A 21 21.99 46.51 15.36
N LEU A 22 21.02 45.68 15.76
CA LEU A 22 21.08 44.92 17.03
C LEU A 22 21.76 43.55 16.84
N ARG A 23 21.84 43.05 15.60
CA ARG A 23 22.48 41.77 15.26
C ARG A 23 23.99 41.90 15.06
N LEU A 24 24.47 43.05 14.58
CA LEU A 24 25.90 43.32 14.41
C LEU A 24 26.67 43.29 15.75
N THR A 25 26.01 43.64 16.85
CA THR A 25 26.63 43.72 18.19
C THR A 25 26.91 42.36 18.84
N THR A 26 26.38 41.27 18.27
CA THR A 26 26.44 39.92 18.87
C THR A 26 27.35 38.95 18.13
N LEU A 27 28.09 39.40 17.12
CA LEU A 27 29.01 38.58 16.33
C LEU A 27 30.30 38.25 17.09
N ASN A 28 30.18 37.46 18.17
CA ASN A 28 31.32 36.74 18.75
C ASN A 28 31.40 35.32 18.15
N THR A 29 32.46 35.15 17.37
CA THR A 29 33.08 33.94 16.82
C THR A 29 32.75 32.61 17.51
N ASN A 30 31.77 31.87 17.00
CA ASN A 30 31.57 30.43 17.24
C ASN A 30 31.15 29.72 15.94
N SER A 31 31.47 28.44 15.78
CA SER A 31 31.17 27.62 14.58
C SER A 31 29.67 27.55 14.23
N TYR A 32 28.79 27.60 15.25
CA TYR A 32 27.34 27.69 15.09
C TYR A 32 26.88 28.99 14.39
N VAL A 33 27.64 30.09 14.52
CA VAL A 33 27.33 31.37 13.88
C VAL A 33 27.64 31.30 12.38
N GLN A 34 28.70 30.57 11.99
CA GLN A 34 29.06 30.39 10.58
C GLN A 34 28.04 29.57 9.80
N SER A 35 27.49 28.50 10.39
CA SER A 35 26.43 27.72 9.75
C SER A 35 25.15 28.55 9.57
N ALA A 36 24.73 29.26 10.63
CA ALA A 36 23.56 30.15 10.56
C ALA A 36 23.69 31.25 9.50
N GLU A 37 24.89 31.82 9.33
CA GLU A 37 25.16 32.84 8.31
C GLU A 37 25.17 32.25 6.89
N ALA A 38 25.74 31.05 6.72
CA ALA A 38 25.71 30.33 5.45
C ALA A 38 24.27 30.05 4.99
N TYR A 39 23.40 29.59 5.89
CA TYR A 39 22.00 29.33 5.57
C TYR A 39 21.21 30.60 5.20
N LYS A 40 21.52 31.75 5.82
CA LYS A 40 20.92 33.04 5.45
C LYS A 40 21.38 33.51 4.07
N ARG A 41 22.66 33.30 3.75
CA ARG A 41 23.28 33.73 2.49
C ARG A 41 22.59 33.15 1.26
N VAL A 42 22.00 31.95 1.36
CA VAL A 42 21.22 31.33 0.28
C VAL A 42 20.03 32.18 -0.16
N TYR A 43 19.47 32.97 0.76
CA TYR A 43 18.35 33.88 0.47
C TYR A 43 18.83 35.25 -0.05
N TYR A 44 20.12 35.57 -0.03
CA TYR A 44 20.64 36.87 -0.43
C TYR A 44 20.78 37.01 -1.93
N ALA A 45 20.35 38.15 -2.44
CA ALA A 45 20.50 38.47 -3.85
C ALA A 45 21.99 38.66 -4.24
N PRO A 46 22.41 38.27 -5.45
CA PRO A 46 23.81 38.36 -5.89
C PRO A 46 24.45 39.74 -5.73
N GLU A 47 23.67 40.80 -5.97
CA GLU A 47 24.11 42.19 -5.84
C GLU A 47 24.38 42.61 -4.40
N LEU A 48 23.68 42.01 -3.43
CA LEU A 48 23.91 42.26 -2.00
C LEU A 48 25.23 41.66 -1.53
N ILE A 49 25.66 40.57 -2.18
CA ILE A 49 26.92 39.87 -1.87
C ILE A 49 28.13 40.55 -2.54
N SER A 50 27.92 41.20 -3.69
CA SER A 50 29.00 41.68 -4.57
C SER A 50 29.44 43.13 -4.30
N ILE A 51 28.58 43.97 -3.71
CA ILE A 51 28.80 45.42 -3.61
C ILE A 51 29.17 45.82 -2.18
N HIS A 52 30.28 46.54 -1.98
CA HIS A 52 30.71 47.08 -0.68
C HIS A 52 29.82 48.22 -0.14
N GLU A 53 29.02 48.85 -1.00
CA GLU A 53 27.98 49.83 -0.63
C GLU A 53 26.59 49.19 -0.64
N LEU A 54 26.00 49.06 0.54
CA LEU A 54 24.63 48.57 0.76
C LEU A 54 23.60 49.50 0.13
N LYS A 55 23.24 49.27 -1.14
CA LYS A 55 22.06 49.87 -1.76
C LYS A 55 20.90 48.89 -1.70
N LEU A 56 20.16 48.95 -0.60
CA LEU A 56 18.95 48.13 -0.42
C LEU A 56 17.89 48.53 -1.44
N THR A 57 17.53 47.62 -2.33
CA THR A 57 16.48 47.78 -3.33
C THR A 57 15.38 46.74 -3.13
N PRO A 58 14.12 47.04 -3.50
CA PRO A 58 13.04 46.05 -3.44
C PRO A 58 13.31 44.77 -4.26
N SER A 59 14.19 44.84 -5.27
CA SER A 59 14.57 43.68 -6.09
C SER A 59 15.31 42.60 -5.30
N ILE A 60 15.95 42.95 -4.18
CA ILE A 60 16.62 41.99 -3.29
C ILE A 60 15.57 41.09 -2.63
N ASP A 61 14.47 41.67 -2.12
CA ASP A 61 13.37 40.90 -1.54
C ASP A 61 12.70 39.98 -2.56
N ILE A 62 12.64 40.38 -3.84
CA ILE A 62 12.12 39.54 -4.93
C ILE A 62 12.98 38.29 -5.11
N TYR A 63 14.31 38.40 -5.00
CA TYR A 63 15.21 37.26 -5.04
C TYR A 63 14.96 36.31 -3.86
N SER A 64 14.96 36.85 -2.64
CA SER A 64 14.67 36.09 -1.42
C SER A 64 13.34 35.36 -1.50
N PHE A 65 12.30 36.03 -2.03
CA PHE A 65 10.99 35.43 -2.27
C PHE A 65 11.04 34.31 -3.31
N GLY A 66 11.86 34.46 -4.36
CA GLY A 66 12.11 33.41 -5.36
C GLY A 66 12.69 32.14 -4.75
N ILE A 67 13.62 32.27 -3.80
CA ILE A 67 14.16 31.13 -3.04
C ILE A 67 13.08 30.46 -2.18
N ILE A 68 12.21 31.25 -1.53
CA ILE A 68 11.07 30.71 -0.77
C ILE A 68 10.10 29.95 -1.70
N LEU A 69 9.80 30.48 -2.90
CA LEU A 69 8.98 29.76 -3.88
C LEU A 69 9.63 28.44 -4.32
N ASN A 70 10.97 28.42 -4.48
CA ASN A 70 11.71 27.20 -4.79
C ASN A 70 11.67 26.18 -3.64
N GLU A 71 11.79 26.65 -2.39
CA GLU A 71 11.64 25.82 -1.18
C GLU A 71 10.24 25.18 -1.12
N ILE A 72 9.19 25.96 -1.41
CA ILE A 72 7.80 25.45 -1.48
C ILE A 72 7.64 24.41 -2.59
N ALA A 73 8.24 24.64 -3.77
CA ALA A 73 8.19 23.70 -4.87
C ALA A 73 8.88 22.36 -4.55
N THR A 74 10.06 22.43 -3.94
CA THR A 74 10.90 21.25 -3.67
C THR A 74 10.53 20.54 -2.37
N ARG A 75 9.77 21.18 -1.47
CA ARG A 75 9.48 20.72 -0.10
C ARG A 75 10.75 20.31 0.67
N SER A 76 11.87 20.94 0.34
CA SER A 76 13.18 20.70 0.94
C SER A 76 13.91 22.02 1.11
N GLU A 77 14.95 22.01 1.91
CA GLU A 77 15.78 23.18 2.14
C GLU A 77 16.45 23.63 0.83
N PRO A 78 16.61 24.95 0.60
CA PRO A 78 17.04 25.46 -0.70
C PRO A 78 18.45 24.99 -1.12
N PHE A 79 19.28 24.57 -0.18
CA PHE A 79 20.63 24.05 -0.43
C PHE A 79 20.69 22.54 -0.67
N GLY A 80 19.60 21.79 -0.42
CA GLY A 80 19.58 20.33 -0.59
C GLY A 80 20.69 19.65 0.20
N ASP A 81 21.52 18.86 -0.49
CA ASP A 81 22.65 18.13 0.08
C ASP A 81 24.00 18.88 -0.02
N ASP A 82 24.00 20.15 -0.47
CA ASP A 82 25.23 20.91 -0.65
C ASP A 82 25.85 21.30 0.73
N ASP A 83 27.17 21.24 0.84
CA ASP A 83 27.90 21.52 2.08
C ASP A 83 28.14 23.03 2.33
N ILE A 84 28.43 23.39 3.58
CA ILE A 84 28.60 24.79 4.00
C ILE A 84 29.68 25.51 3.19
N GLU A 85 30.78 24.83 2.85
CA GLU A 85 31.86 25.42 2.07
C GLU A 85 31.42 25.77 0.65
N SER A 86 30.60 24.91 0.02
CA SER A 86 29.98 25.21 -1.28
C SER A 86 28.99 26.36 -1.19
N ILE A 87 28.14 26.39 -0.16
CA ILE A 87 27.13 27.45 0.05
C ILE A 87 27.76 28.84 0.23
N MET A 88 28.93 28.90 0.87
CA MET A 88 29.62 30.16 1.16
C MET A 88 30.31 30.79 -0.06
N LYS A 89 30.44 30.07 -1.18
CA LYS A 89 31.03 30.61 -2.41
C LYS A 89 30.17 31.74 -2.99
N ILE A 90 30.81 32.74 -3.58
CA ILE A 90 30.14 33.94 -4.11
C ILE A 90 29.21 33.59 -5.29
N ASP A 91 29.60 32.60 -6.08
CA ASP A 91 28.89 32.08 -7.25
C ASP A 91 27.87 30.98 -6.91
N TYR A 92 27.72 30.61 -5.63
CA TYR A 92 26.77 29.58 -5.22
C TYR A 92 25.33 29.96 -5.57
N ARG A 93 24.60 29.04 -6.22
CA ARG A 93 23.16 29.19 -6.51
C ARG A 93 22.43 27.89 -6.20
N PRO A 94 21.28 27.97 -5.50
CA PRO A 94 20.50 26.79 -5.18
C PRO A 94 19.92 26.15 -6.45
N LYS A 95 19.77 24.81 -6.42
CA LYS A 95 19.17 24.06 -7.51
C LYS A 95 17.70 24.44 -7.65
N ILE A 96 17.28 24.74 -8.88
CA ILE A 96 15.90 25.11 -9.17
C ILE A 96 15.07 23.83 -9.30
N ALA A 97 13.89 23.81 -8.69
CA ALA A 97 12.91 22.74 -8.82
C ALA A 97 12.62 22.44 -10.29
N LEU A 98 12.90 21.20 -10.72
CA LEU A 98 12.34 20.64 -11.95
C LEU A 98 11.05 19.93 -11.56
N MET A 99 9.94 20.66 -11.58
CA MET A 99 8.63 20.07 -11.30
C MET A 99 8.20 19.25 -12.53
N THR A 100 8.40 17.93 -12.50
CA THR A 100 7.85 16.99 -13.48
C THR A 100 6.41 16.65 -13.07
N HIS A 101 5.48 16.72 -14.02
CA HIS A 101 4.13 16.20 -13.80
C HIS A 101 4.28 14.70 -13.58
N ASP A 102 3.87 14.19 -12.42
CA ASP A 102 3.83 12.74 -12.22
C ASP A 102 2.65 12.21 -13.03
N VAL A 103 2.95 11.61 -14.18
CA VAL A 103 1.95 11.11 -15.13
C VAL A 103 1.17 9.92 -14.53
N ASN A 104 1.67 9.32 -13.45
CA ASN A 104 1.05 8.16 -12.81
C ASN A 104 -0.01 8.51 -11.75
N ASN A 105 -0.16 9.78 -11.37
CA ASN A 105 -1.15 10.25 -10.39
C ASN A 105 -2.29 11.04 -11.08
N GLU A 106 -3.00 10.39 -11.99
CA GLU A 106 -4.17 10.96 -12.69
C GLU A 106 -5.34 11.35 -11.76
N THR A 107 -5.26 11.03 -10.46
CA THR A 107 -6.27 11.37 -9.44
C THR A 107 -6.02 12.69 -8.71
N GLU A 108 -4.90 13.38 -8.94
CA GLU A 108 -4.74 14.73 -8.40
C GLU A 108 -5.60 15.69 -9.24
N GLU A 109 -6.88 15.88 -8.87
CA GLU A 109 -7.61 17.08 -9.26
C GLU A 109 -6.70 18.28 -8.97
N ASP A 110 -6.29 19.01 -10.01
CA ASP A 110 -5.18 19.96 -10.00
C ASP A 110 -5.41 21.11 -9.00
N PHE A 111 -5.05 20.88 -7.74
CA PHE A 111 -4.98 21.92 -6.70
C PHE A 111 -3.68 22.73 -6.80
N CYS A 112 -2.73 22.26 -7.62
CA CYS A 112 -1.40 22.80 -7.76
C CYS A 112 -1.31 23.69 -9.02
N PRO A 113 -0.49 24.75 -9.00
CA PRO A 113 -0.21 25.52 -10.20
C PRO A 113 0.53 24.65 -11.22
N LEU A 114 0.24 24.86 -12.52
CA LEU A 114 0.96 24.22 -13.62
C LEU A 114 2.49 24.28 -13.39
N PRO A 115 3.18 23.12 -13.28
CA PRO A 115 4.60 23.01 -12.95
C PRO A 115 5.51 23.95 -13.75
N SER A 116 5.25 24.06 -15.06
CA SER A 116 6.02 24.90 -15.98
C SER A 116 5.86 26.40 -15.71
N SER A 117 4.67 26.84 -15.33
CA SER A 117 4.38 28.25 -15.04
C SER A 117 4.98 28.68 -13.70
N TYR A 118 4.90 27.81 -12.69
CA TYR A 118 5.48 28.06 -11.37
C TYR A 118 7.02 28.08 -11.43
N THR A 119 7.63 27.10 -12.10
CA THR A 119 9.08 27.04 -12.33
C THR A 119 9.59 28.27 -13.09
N ARG A 120 8.85 28.73 -14.10
CA ARG A 120 9.20 29.96 -14.84
C ARG A 120 9.14 31.20 -13.94
N LEU A 121 8.18 31.29 -13.03
CA LEU A 121 8.10 32.40 -12.08
C LEU A 121 9.30 32.39 -11.13
N ILE A 122 9.65 31.24 -10.56
CA ILE A 122 10.83 31.07 -9.71
C ILE A 122 12.09 31.56 -10.44
N LYS A 123 12.33 31.06 -11.66
CA LYS A 123 13.47 31.47 -12.51
C LYS A 123 13.56 32.98 -12.71
N ARG A 124 12.42 33.64 -12.95
CA ARG A 124 12.37 35.10 -13.11
C ARG A 124 12.69 35.85 -11.82
N CYS A 125 12.26 35.36 -10.67
CA CYS A 125 12.55 35.99 -9.37
C CYS A 125 14.05 35.94 -9.02
N ILE A 126 14.75 34.88 -9.43
CA ILE A 126 16.15 34.63 -9.06
C ILE A 126 17.17 35.04 -10.14
N MET A 127 16.77 35.87 -11.09
CA MET A 127 17.67 36.40 -12.13
C MET A 127 18.84 37.18 -11.52
N GLU A 128 20.03 37.06 -12.10
CA GLU A 128 21.23 37.75 -11.60
C GLU A 128 21.07 39.26 -11.67
N ASN A 129 20.61 39.77 -12.81
CA ASN A 129 20.36 41.18 -13.00
C ASN A 129 19.09 41.61 -12.24
N PRO A 130 19.18 42.59 -11.31
CA PRO A 130 18.04 43.06 -10.53
C PRO A 130 16.90 43.65 -11.36
N PHE A 131 17.21 44.19 -12.56
CA PHE A 131 16.22 44.82 -13.45
C PHE A 131 15.37 43.80 -14.22
N ASP A 132 15.84 42.56 -14.36
CA ASP A 132 15.11 41.49 -15.06
C ASP A 132 14.11 40.78 -14.14
N ARG A 133 14.18 41.03 -12.83
CA ARG A 133 13.28 40.47 -11.83
C ARG A 133 11.89 41.11 -11.92
N PRO A 134 10.80 40.34 -11.75
CA PRO A 134 9.44 40.86 -11.79
C PRO A 134 9.15 41.75 -10.58
N THR A 135 8.18 42.65 -10.70
CA THR A 135 7.70 43.41 -9.55
C THR A 135 6.79 42.55 -8.66
N CYS A 136 6.63 42.93 -7.39
CA CYS A 136 5.70 42.26 -6.48
C CYS A 136 4.27 42.18 -7.05
N LYS A 137 3.81 43.21 -7.78
CA LYS A 137 2.50 43.22 -8.45
C LYS A 137 2.41 42.17 -9.56
N ASP A 138 3.49 41.96 -10.32
CA ASP A 138 3.53 40.97 -11.40
C ASP A 138 3.52 39.54 -10.84
N ILE A 139 4.24 39.32 -9.74
CA ILE A 139 4.24 38.04 -9.01
C ILE A 139 2.84 37.74 -8.50
N GLN A 140 2.18 38.69 -7.83
CA GLN A 140 0.84 38.51 -7.30
C GLN A 140 -0.18 38.15 -8.41
N LYS A 141 -0.12 38.84 -9.55
CA LYS A 141 -0.96 38.53 -10.72
C LYS A 141 -0.69 37.13 -11.27
N SER A 142 0.60 36.76 -11.36
CA SER A 142 1.01 35.45 -11.88
C SER A 142 0.52 34.32 -10.97
N LEU A 143 0.71 34.44 -9.65
CA LEU A 143 0.24 33.45 -8.67
C LEU A 143 -1.29 33.34 -8.64
N LYS A 144 -2.02 34.46 -8.70
CA LYS A 144 -3.49 34.45 -8.79
C LYS A 144 -3.99 33.74 -10.04
N LYS A 145 -3.32 33.94 -11.18
CA LYS A 145 -3.65 33.25 -12.44
C LYS A 145 -3.35 31.75 -12.37
N MET A 146 -2.33 31.36 -11.63
CA MET A 146 -1.94 29.96 -11.46
C MET A 146 -2.74 29.22 -10.38
N CYS A 147 -3.50 29.91 -9.54
CA CYS A 147 -4.34 29.29 -8.51
C CYS A 147 -5.72 28.96 -9.12
N PRO A 148 -6.04 27.67 -9.35
CA PRO A 148 -7.21 27.29 -10.15
C PRO A 148 -8.54 27.51 -9.42
N LEU A 149 -8.53 27.55 -8.08
CA LEU A 149 -9.75 27.40 -7.28
C LEU A 149 -10.18 28.64 -6.49
N GLN A 150 -9.34 29.69 -6.42
CA GLN A 150 -9.61 30.95 -5.71
C GLN A 150 -10.33 30.79 -4.35
N MET A 151 -10.05 29.70 -3.65
CA MET A 151 -10.71 29.32 -2.41
C MET A 151 -9.86 29.72 -1.19
N SER A 152 -10.52 29.82 -0.02
CA SER A 152 -9.81 29.99 1.24
C SER A 152 -8.87 28.80 1.48
N PRO A 153 -7.69 28.99 2.09
CA PRO A 153 -6.80 27.88 2.46
C PRO A 153 -7.50 26.80 3.30
N ILE A 154 -8.46 27.19 4.14
CA ILE A 154 -9.23 26.26 4.98
C ILE A 154 -10.14 25.38 4.12
N ASP A 155 -10.87 25.97 3.18
CA ASP A 155 -11.77 25.24 2.28
C ASP A 155 -10.99 24.26 1.39
N LEU A 156 -9.80 24.66 0.96
CA LEU A 156 -8.88 23.80 0.20
C LEU A 156 -8.47 22.56 1.01
N ILE A 157 -8.13 22.75 2.28
CA ILE A 157 -7.75 21.63 3.16
C ILE A 157 -8.95 20.71 3.39
N PHE A 158 -10.14 21.26 3.65
CA PHE A 158 -11.35 20.44 3.81
C PHE A 158 -11.68 19.64 2.54
N LYS A 159 -11.58 20.26 1.35
CA LYS A 159 -11.81 19.54 0.09
C LYS A 159 -10.79 18.42 -0.10
N LYS A 160 -9.49 18.69 0.14
CA LYS A 160 -8.46 17.64 0.07
C LYS A 160 -8.73 16.52 1.07
N MET A 161 -9.05 16.85 2.33
CA MET A 161 -9.32 15.87 3.38
C MET A 161 -10.52 14.98 3.01
N SER A 162 -11.58 15.55 2.45
CA SER A 162 -12.75 14.79 1.99
C SER A 162 -12.43 13.82 0.85
N ILE A 163 -11.61 14.24 -0.13
CA ILE A 163 -11.16 13.37 -1.22
C ILE A 163 -10.30 12.22 -0.67
N TYR A 164 -9.31 12.54 0.18
CA TYR A 164 -8.46 11.53 0.81
C TYR A 164 -9.28 10.54 1.65
N GLN A 165 -10.27 11.03 2.41
CA GLN A 165 -11.16 10.18 3.20
C GLN A 165 -11.94 9.21 2.30
N THR A 166 -12.53 9.71 1.21
CA THR A 166 -13.31 8.89 0.27
C THR A 166 -12.43 7.83 -0.40
N SER A 167 -11.24 8.20 -0.85
CA SER A 167 -10.28 7.27 -1.46
C SER A 167 -9.81 6.21 -0.46
N LEU A 168 -9.54 6.59 0.79
CA LEU A 168 -9.14 5.67 1.83
C LEU A 168 -10.26 4.69 2.19
N GLU A 169 -11.51 5.18 2.30
CA GLU A 169 -12.68 4.34 2.55
C GLU A 169 -12.85 3.29 1.45
N GLN A 170 -12.71 3.68 0.18
CA GLN A 170 -12.76 2.75 -0.96
C GLN A 170 -11.63 1.72 -0.91
N ALA A 171 -10.40 2.14 -0.61
CA ALA A 171 -9.26 1.24 -0.50
C ALA A 171 -9.44 0.23 0.65
N VAL A 172 -9.93 0.67 1.80
CA VAL A 172 -10.23 -0.19 2.95
C VAL A 172 -11.34 -1.18 2.61
N GLN A 173 -12.41 -0.75 1.95
CA GLN A 173 -13.50 -1.63 1.52
C GLN A 173 -13.00 -2.73 0.58
N LEU A 174 -12.20 -2.36 -0.42
CA LEU A 174 -11.63 -3.32 -1.37
C LEU A 174 -10.73 -4.35 -0.66
N ARG A 175 -9.82 -3.89 0.21
CA ARG A 175 -8.94 -4.79 0.97
C ARG A 175 -9.68 -5.70 1.93
N THR A 176 -10.75 -5.20 2.55
CA THR A 176 -11.60 -6.00 3.44
C THR A 176 -12.30 -7.11 2.65
N TYR A 177 -12.80 -6.78 1.45
CA TYR A 177 -13.42 -7.75 0.56
C TYR A 177 -12.44 -8.84 0.08
N GLU A 178 -11.22 -8.46 -0.33
CA GLU A 178 -10.16 -9.42 -0.69
C GLU A 178 -9.80 -10.35 0.47
N LEU A 179 -9.67 -9.80 1.69
CA LEU A 179 -9.38 -10.57 2.89
C LEU A 179 -10.49 -11.57 3.20
N GLU A 180 -11.76 -11.19 3.04
CA GLU A 180 -12.90 -12.07 3.27
C GLU A 180 -12.93 -13.23 2.26
N GLN A 181 -12.64 -12.97 0.98
CA GLN A 181 -12.52 -14.02 -0.01
C GLN A 181 -11.38 -15.00 0.31
N GLU A 182 -10.22 -14.49 0.68
CA GLU A 182 -9.07 -15.34 1.00
C GLU A 182 -9.31 -16.15 2.27
N LYS A 183 -9.97 -15.55 3.26
CA LYS A 183 -10.44 -16.25 4.46
C LYS A 183 -11.39 -17.39 4.10
N HIS A 184 -12.38 -17.16 3.24
CA HIS A 184 -13.29 -18.22 2.81
C HIS A 184 -12.60 -19.35 2.06
N LYS A 185 -11.62 -19.05 1.18
CA LYS A 185 -10.83 -20.08 0.51
C LYS A 185 -10.02 -20.90 1.50
N SER A 186 -9.36 -20.24 2.47
CA SER A 186 -8.59 -20.89 3.52
C SER A 186 -9.47 -21.80 4.39
N GLU A 187 -10.65 -21.34 4.79
CA GLU A 187 -11.62 -22.12 5.56
C GLU A 187 -12.13 -23.34 4.78
N ASN A 188 -12.52 -23.16 3.51
CA ASN A 188 -12.98 -24.27 2.67
C ASN A 188 -11.89 -25.33 2.49
N LEU A 189 -10.64 -24.91 2.28
CA LEU A 189 -9.51 -25.82 2.18
C LEU A 189 -9.28 -26.58 3.50
N LEU A 190 -9.33 -25.89 4.65
CA LEU A 190 -9.20 -26.52 5.96
C LEU A 190 -10.27 -27.60 6.21
N TYR A 191 -11.54 -27.33 5.86
CA TYR A 191 -12.63 -28.29 5.99
C TYR A 191 -12.56 -29.43 4.97
N SER A 192 -11.85 -29.24 3.84
CA SER A 192 -11.64 -30.31 2.85
C SER A 192 -10.58 -31.33 3.27
N MET A 193 -9.63 -30.92 4.14
CA MET A 193 -8.54 -31.77 4.61
C MET A 193 -8.81 -32.42 5.98
N LEU A 194 -9.59 -31.76 6.84
CA LEU A 194 -9.78 -32.19 8.23
C LEU A 194 -11.26 -32.30 8.61
N PRO A 195 -11.62 -33.19 9.55
CA PRO A 195 -12.97 -33.20 10.10
C PRO A 195 -13.31 -31.84 10.72
N LYS A 196 -14.55 -31.39 10.57
CA LYS A 196 -15.01 -30.07 11.07
C LYS A 196 -14.62 -29.79 12.52
N ILE A 197 -14.74 -30.78 13.41
CA ILE A 197 -14.40 -30.65 14.83
C ILE A 197 -12.90 -30.33 15.02
N VAL A 198 -12.03 -30.99 14.26
CA VAL A 198 -10.57 -30.78 14.33
C VAL A 198 -10.20 -29.44 13.69
N ALA A 199 -10.82 -29.10 12.55
CA ALA A 199 -10.64 -27.82 11.87
C ALA A 199 -11.02 -26.63 12.77
N GLU A 200 -12.14 -26.72 13.50
CA GLU A 200 -12.57 -25.67 14.43
C GLU A 200 -11.64 -25.51 15.63
N GLN A 201 -11.13 -26.62 16.19
CA GLN A 201 -10.13 -26.60 17.26
C GLN A 201 -8.84 -25.90 16.81
N LEU A 202 -8.33 -26.25 15.63
CA LEU A 202 -7.15 -25.61 15.05
C LEU A 202 -7.38 -24.12 14.75
N ARG A 203 -8.57 -23.75 14.28
CA ARG A 203 -8.95 -22.34 14.03
C ARG A 203 -8.86 -21.49 15.30
N ILE A 204 -9.18 -22.05 16.47
CA ILE A 204 -9.13 -21.36 17.77
C ILE A 204 -7.72 -21.44 18.39
N GLY A 205 -6.76 -22.10 17.72
CA GLY A 205 -5.39 -22.28 18.22
C GLY A 205 -5.28 -23.33 19.32
N GLN A 206 -6.26 -24.24 19.43
CA GLN A 206 -6.19 -25.35 20.37
C GLN A 206 -5.29 -26.47 19.83
N ILE A 207 -4.52 -27.09 20.73
CA ILE A 207 -3.69 -28.25 20.41
C ILE A 207 -4.62 -29.46 20.29
N VAL A 208 -4.62 -30.11 19.13
CA VAL A 208 -5.39 -31.34 18.88
C VAL A 208 -4.61 -32.53 19.47
N THR A 209 -5.11 -33.10 20.56
CA THR A 209 -4.52 -34.31 21.16
C THR A 209 -5.10 -35.57 20.52
N ALA A 210 -4.29 -36.62 20.39
CA ALA A 210 -4.77 -37.93 19.93
C ALA A 210 -5.81 -38.48 20.91
N GLU A 211 -6.97 -38.90 20.39
CA GLU A 211 -8.05 -39.52 21.16
C GLU A 211 -8.14 -41.02 20.85
N TYR A 212 -8.45 -41.83 21.87
CA TYR A 212 -8.75 -43.25 21.70
C TYR A 212 -10.25 -43.47 21.55
N TYR A 213 -10.64 -44.31 20.59
CA TYR A 213 -12.03 -44.67 20.32
C TYR A 213 -12.22 -46.17 20.52
N ASP A 214 -13.05 -46.56 21.50
CA ASP A 214 -13.30 -47.96 21.85
C ASP A 214 -14.02 -48.76 20.75
N THR A 215 -14.89 -48.07 19.99
CA THR A 215 -15.76 -48.67 18.97
C THR A 215 -15.82 -47.79 17.73
N CYS A 216 -15.44 -48.35 16.58
CA CYS A 216 -15.61 -47.72 15.27
C CYS A 216 -15.81 -48.80 14.19
N THR A 217 -16.29 -48.42 13.01
CA THR A 217 -16.32 -49.30 11.85
C THR A 217 -15.64 -48.62 10.69
N ILE A 218 -14.74 -49.35 10.03
CA ILE A 218 -13.94 -48.85 8.92
C ILE A 218 -14.38 -49.59 7.65
N TYR A 219 -14.64 -48.82 6.60
CA TYR A 219 -14.85 -49.28 5.24
C TYR A 219 -13.56 -49.11 4.43
N PHE A 220 -13.20 -50.17 3.72
CA PHE A 220 -12.10 -50.17 2.76
C PHE A 220 -12.64 -50.62 1.40
N SER A 221 -12.32 -49.85 0.36
CA SER A 221 -12.57 -50.19 -1.03
C SER A 221 -11.28 -50.09 -1.81
N ASP A 222 -11.08 -51.00 -2.76
CA ASP A 222 -9.91 -51.05 -3.64
C ASP A 222 -10.37 -51.22 -5.09
N ILE A 223 -9.64 -50.63 -6.04
CA ILE A 223 -9.96 -50.70 -7.46
C ILE A 223 -9.24 -51.92 -8.05
N VAL A 224 -10.02 -52.97 -8.31
CA VAL A 224 -9.50 -54.21 -8.91
C VAL A 224 -8.80 -53.92 -10.24
N GLY A 225 -7.51 -54.27 -10.31
CA GLY A 225 -6.71 -54.14 -11.54
C GLY A 225 -6.18 -52.73 -11.83
N PHE A 226 -6.26 -51.80 -10.87
CA PHE A 226 -5.75 -50.43 -11.02
C PHE A 226 -4.30 -50.37 -11.50
N THR A 227 -3.41 -51.22 -10.97
CA THR A 227 -2.00 -51.27 -11.40
C THR A 227 -1.87 -51.49 -12.92
N ASN A 228 -2.74 -52.31 -13.50
CA ASN A 228 -2.73 -52.58 -14.94
C ASN A 228 -3.27 -51.37 -15.74
N ILE A 229 -4.35 -50.74 -15.26
CA ILE A 229 -4.91 -49.51 -15.86
C ILE A 229 -3.87 -48.39 -15.83
N ALA A 230 -3.23 -48.15 -14.68
CA ALA A 230 -2.20 -47.14 -14.49
C ALA A 230 -0.97 -47.37 -15.37
N SER A 231 -0.62 -48.63 -15.66
CA SER A 231 0.49 -48.98 -16.55
C SER A 231 0.22 -48.73 -18.04
N ARG A 232 -1.06 -48.68 -18.44
CA ARG A 232 -1.49 -48.59 -19.85
C ARG A 232 -2.01 -47.21 -20.26
N CYS A 233 -2.48 -46.41 -19.30
CA CYS A 233 -3.06 -45.10 -19.52
C CYS A 233 -2.03 -43.97 -19.31
N LYS A 234 -2.29 -42.79 -19.89
CA LYS A 234 -1.49 -41.61 -19.56
C LYS A 234 -1.82 -41.16 -18.13
N PRO A 235 -0.86 -40.59 -17.39
CA PRO A 235 -1.09 -40.13 -16.02
C PRO A 235 -2.32 -39.21 -15.88
N ILE A 236 -2.57 -38.33 -16.85
CA ILE A 236 -3.73 -37.42 -16.83
C ILE A 236 -5.07 -38.17 -16.91
N ASP A 237 -5.16 -39.22 -17.72
CA ASP A 237 -6.38 -40.01 -17.91
C ASP A 237 -6.70 -40.84 -16.65
N VAL A 238 -5.66 -41.33 -15.96
CA VAL A 238 -5.79 -42.05 -14.68
C VAL A 238 -6.31 -41.12 -13.59
N VAL A 239 -5.77 -39.89 -13.52
CA VAL A 239 -6.21 -38.88 -12.55
C VAL A 239 -7.66 -38.48 -12.81
N GLU A 240 -8.06 -38.29 -14.07
CA GLU A 240 -9.44 -37.96 -14.42
C GLU A 240 -10.42 -39.09 -14.05
N PHE A 241 -10.04 -40.35 -14.29
CA PHE A 241 -10.82 -41.51 -13.89
C PHE A 241 -11.01 -41.57 -12.36
N LEU A 242 -9.91 -41.45 -11.59
CA LEU A 242 -9.97 -41.45 -10.13
C LEU A 242 -10.82 -40.29 -9.60
N ASN A 243 -10.63 -39.09 -10.14
CA ASN A 243 -11.43 -37.92 -9.76
C ASN A 243 -12.91 -38.16 -9.98
N ARG A 244 -13.33 -38.80 -11.08
CA ARG A 244 -14.75 -39.09 -11.35
C ARG A 244 -15.35 -40.08 -10.36
N VAL A 245 -14.62 -41.16 -10.06
CA VAL A 245 -15.05 -42.18 -9.08
C VAL A 245 -15.15 -41.55 -7.68
N TYR A 246 -14.08 -40.88 -7.24
CA TYR A 246 -14.03 -40.30 -5.90
C TYR A 246 -14.98 -39.11 -5.73
N THR A 247 -15.23 -38.28 -6.75
CA THR A 247 -16.26 -37.23 -6.68
C THR A 247 -17.65 -37.84 -6.45
N THR A 248 -17.93 -38.98 -7.09
CA THR A 248 -19.21 -39.69 -6.90
C THR A 248 -19.31 -40.24 -5.48
N PHE A 249 -18.22 -40.81 -4.96
CA PHE A 249 -18.18 -41.35 -3.61
C PHE A 249 -18.30 -40.23 -2.56
N ASP A 250 -17.55 -39.14 -2.73
CA ASP A 250 -17.57 -37.96 -1.86
C ASP A 250 -19.00 -37.39 -1.75
N THR A 251 -19.73 -37.29 -2.87
CA THR A 251 -21.14 -36.85 -2.88
C THR A 251 -22.07 -37.80 -2.11
N ILE A 252 -21.77 -39.11 -2.12
CA ILE A 252 -22.59 -40.12 -1.44
C ILE A 252 -22.33 -40.08 0.07
N ILE A 253 -21.06 -40.02 0.48
CA ILE A 253 -20.67 -40.07 1.89
C ILE A 253 -21.13 -38.84 2.68
N ASP A 254 -21.28 -37.68 2.03
CA ASP A 254 -21.82 -36.45 2.64
C ASP A 254 -23.22 -36.64 3.25
N ARG A 255 -23.97 -37.68 2.84
CA ARG A 255 -25.31 -38.00 3.34
C ARG A 255 -25.32 -38.91 4.57
N TYR A 256 -24.17 -39.44 4.98
CA TYR A 256 -24.02 -40.40 6.08
C TYR A 256 -23.11 -39.85 7.18
N ASP A 257 -23.25 -40.36 8.40
CA ASP A 257 -22.35 -40.01 9.51
C ASP A 257 -21.04 -40.80 9.42
N VAL A 258 -20.22 -40.39 8.45
CA VAL A 258 -18.93 -41.02 8.13
C VAL A 258 -17.86 -39.97 7.86
N TYR A 259 -16.61 -40.31 8.12
CA TYR A 259 -15.45 -39.46 7.88
C TYR A 259 -14.52 -40.14 6.87
N LYS A 260 -14.16 -39.43 5.80
CA LYS A 260 -13.16 -39.87 4.82
C LYS A 260 -11.78 -39.79 5.45
N VAL A 261 -11.09 -40.93 5.49
CA VAL A 261 -9.68 -40.99 5.88
C VAL A 261 -8.84 -40.78 4.62
N GLU A 262 -7.68 -40.13 4.77
CA GLU A 262 -6.72 -39.92 3.67
C GLU A 262 -6.51 -41.19 2.85
N THR A 263 -6.62 -41.06 1.53
CA THR A 263 -6.51 -42.19 0.59
C THR A 263 -5.04 -42.49 0.30
N ILE A 264 -4.68 -43.78 0.29
CA ILE A 264 -3.36 -44.24 -0.13
C ILE A 264 -3.53 -44.94 -1.48
N GLY A 265 -3.20 -44.24 -2.57
CA GLY A 265 -3.27 -44.79 -3.92
C GLY A 265 -4.69 -44.96 -4.45
N ASP A 266 -5.04 -46.21 -4.77
CA ASP A 266 -6.31 -46.68 -5.34
C ASP A 266 -7.33 -47.14 -4.28
N ALA A 267 -6.96 -47.07 -3.00
CA ALA A 267 -7.84 -47.42 -1.90
C ALA A 267 -8.65 -46.22 -1.41
N TYR A 268 -9.96 -46.42 -1.24
CA TYR A 268 -10.87 -45.46 -0.61
C TYR A 268 -11.22 -45.92 0.81
N MET A 269 -10.89 -45.11 1.81
CA MET A 269 -11.06 -45.44 3.23
C MET A 269 -12.02 -44.47 3.91
N VAL A 270 -13.01 -45.03 4.60
CA VAL A 270 -14.03 -44.26 5.32
C VAL A 270 -14.25 -44.88 6.70
N VAL A 271 -14.45 -44.06 7.73
CA VAL A 271 -14.69 -44.52 9.10
C VAL A 271 -15.95 -43.89 9.67
N SER A 272 -16.71 -44.65 10.46
CA SER A 272 -17.80 -44.12 11.29
C SER A 272 -17.52 -44.39 12.77
N GLY A 273 -18.01 -43.50 13.63
CA GLY A 273 -17.68 -43.46 15.06
C GLY A 273 -16.44 -42.63 15.41
N VAL A 274 -15.82 -41.99 14.42
CA VAL A 274 -14.65 -41.10 14.54
C VAL A 274 -14.85 -39.88 13.62
N PRO A 275 -14.52 -38.64 14.04
CA PRO A 275 -14.06 -38.25 15.39
C PRO A 275 -15.20 -38.16 16.41
N LYS A 276 -16.47 -38.27 15.97
CA LYS A 276 -17.63 -38.22 16.86
C LYS A 276 -18.11 -39.65 17.15
N LYS A 277 -18.13 -40.02 18.43
CA LYS A 277 -18.69 -41.31 18.89
C LYS A 277 -20.20 -41.32 18.63
N ASN A 278 -20.69 -42.33 17.91
CA ASN A 278 -22.11 -42.52 17.58
C ASN A 278 -22.71 -43.82 18.15
N GLY A 279 -22.10 -44.34 19.23
CA GLY A 279 -22.57 -45.59 19.86
C GLY A 279 -22.48 -46.76 18.89
N ASN A 280 -23.55 -47.56 18.77
CA ASN A 280 -23.60 -48.71 17.86
C ASN A 280 -24.01 -48.34 16.42
N GLU A 281 -24.24 -47.06 16.12
CA GLU A 281 -24.69 -46.61 14.79
C GLU A 281 -23.56 -46.68 13.74
N HIS A 282 -22.29 -46.71 14.15
CA HIS A 282 -21.15 -46.76 13.23
C HIS A 282 -21.26 -47.88 12.19
N ALA A 283 -21.72 -49.06 12.60
CA ALA A 283 -21.84 -50.22 11.71
C ALA A 283 -23.01 -50.04 10.74
N TYR A 284 -24.12 -49.46 11.21
CA TYR A 284 -25.29 -49.17 10.40
C TYR A 284 -25.02 -48.12 9.32
N GLN A 285 -24.33 -47.04 9.69
CA GLN A 285 -23.94 -45.97 8.77
C GLN A 285 -23.04 -46.51 7.65
N ILE A 286 -22.00 -47.26 8.01
CA ILE A 286 -21.07 -47.85 7.03
C ILE A 286 -21.77 -48.88 6.14
N ALA A 287 -22.59 -49.77 6.70
CA ALA A 287 -23.28 -50.80 5.92
C ALA A 287 -24.26 -50.18 4.90
N THR A 288 -25.01 -49.15 5.32
CA THR A 288 -25.98 -48.47 4.44
C THR A 288 -25.27 -47.66 3.36
N MET A 289 -24.19 -46.95 3.72
CA MET A 289 -23.33 -46.25 2.77
C MET A 289 -22.73 -47.22 1.74
N ALA A 290 -22.19 -48.36 2.18
CA ALA A 290 -21.58 -49.34 1.28
C ALA A 290 -22.59 -49.91 0.26
N LEU A 291 -23.82 -50.16 0.67
CA LEU A 291 -24.89 -50.60 -0.23
C LEU A 291 -25.23 -49.53 -1.28
N GLU A 292 -25.31 -48.26 -0.86
CA GLU A 292 -25.58 -47.14 -1.78
C GLU A 292 -24.41 -46.90 -2.75
N LEU A 293 -23.16 -47.01 -2.28
CA LEU A 293 -21.96 -46.95 -3.13
C LEU A 293 -22.00 -48.03 -4.21
N ILE A 294 -22.32 -49.28 -3.86
CA ILE A 294 -22.44 -50.38 -4.82
C ILE A 294 -23.55 -50.08 -5.84
N ARG A 295 -24.71 -49.61 -5.38
CA ARG A 295 -25.86 -49.30 -6.24
C ARG A 295 -25.52 -48.23 -7.28
N GLN A 296 -24.84 -47.17 -6.86
CA GLN A 296 -24.45 -46.03 -7.71
C GLN A 296 -23.29 -46.38 -8.65
N THR A 297 -22.33 -47.18 -8.17
CA THR A 297 -21.21 -47.64 -9.00
C THR A 297 -21.70 -48.57 -10.11
N ALA A 298 -22.66 -49.46 -9.81
CA ALA A 298 -23.28 -50.34 -10.79
C ALA A 298 -24.05 -49.60 -11.89
N SER A 299 -24.60 -48.40 -11.61
CA SER A 299 -25.34 -47.61 -12.60
C SER A 299 -24.49 -46.60 -13.38
N HIS A 300 -23.37 -46.12 -12.82
CA HIS A 300 -22.61 -45.00 -13.39
C HIS A 300 -21.15 -45.32 -13.75
N CYS A 301 -20.60 -46.47 -13.36
CA CYS A 301 -19.18 -46.78 -13.57
C CYS A 301 -18.99 -47.96 -14.54
N LEU A 302 -19.18 -47.70 -15.84
CA LEU A 302 -18.62 -48.57 -16.88
C LEU A 302 -17.13 -48.23 -17.02
N ILE A 303 -16.29 -49.22 -16.73
CA ILE A 303 -14.83 -49.12 -16.95
C ILE A 303 -14.62 -48.90 -18.46
N PRO A 304 -13.83 -47.90 -18.90
CA PRO A 304 -13.68 -47.57 -20.33
C PRO A 304 -13.10 -48.67 -21.23
N TYR A 305 -12.72 -49.83 -20.68
CA TYR A 305 -12.08 -50.92 -21.40
C TYR A 305 -12.49 -52.29 -20.84
N SER A 306 -13.76 -52.63 -20.95
CA SER A 306 -14.21 -54.04 -20.99
C SER A 306 -14.36 -54.48 -22.44
#